data_AF-A0A3B9M7X8-F1
#
_entry.id   AF-A0A3B9M7X8-F1
#
_cell.length_a   1.000
_cell.length_b   1.000
_cell.length_c   1.000
_cell.angle_alpha   90.00
_cell.angle_beta   90.00
_cell.angle_gamma   90.00
#
_symmetry.space_group_name_H-M   'P 1'
#
loop_
_entity.id
_entity.type
_entity.pdbx_description
1 polymer ?
#
loop_
_entity_poly.entity_id
_entity_poly.type
_entity_poly.pdbx_seq_one_letter_code
_entity_poly.pdbx_strand_id
1 'polypeptide(L)' 'MRHQKSGRRFNRDTNARKALMRNLCTSLLESGRITTTEAKAKELRRWVERLITTAKDQDLSARRRV' A
#
# COMPACT_ATOMS: atom_id res chain seq x y z
N MET A 1 -9.96 23.45 10.33
CA MET A 1 -9.04 22.38 9.85
C MET A 1 -9.83 21.09 9.63
N ARG A 2 -9.43 20.21 8.71
CA ARG A 2 -10.13 18.92 8.55
C ARG A 2 -9.70 17.97 9.69
N HIS A 3 -10.61 17.69 10.62
CA HIS A 3 -10.38 16.73 11.71
C HIS A 3 -10.19 15.31 11.16
N GLN A 4 -9.40 14.48 11.86
CA GLN A 4 -9.15 13.07 11.54
C GLN A 4 -8.62 12.80 10.12
N LYS A 5 -7.71 13.65 9.62
CA LYS A 5 -7.09 13.44 8.30
C LYS A 5 -6.23 12.18 8.28
N SER A 6 -6.76 11.11 7.69
CA SER A 6 -6.06 9.85 7.45
C SER A 6 -5.55 9.76 6.01
N GLY A 7 -4.33 9.26 5.85
CA GLY A 7 -3.67 9.03 4.57
C GLY A 7 -3.20 10.28 3.83
N ARG A 8 -2.42 10.06 2.77
CA ARG A 8 -1.82 11.12 1.93
C ARG A 8 -2.35 11.05 0.49
N ARG A 9 -2.75 12.20 -0.08
CA ARG A 9 -3.31 12.28 -1.45
C ARG A 9 -2.26 12.35 -2.56
N PHE A 10 -1.04 12.80 -2.26
CA PHE A 10 0.07 12.96 -3.22
C PHE A 10 -0.27 13.77 -4.49
N ASN A 11 -1.19 14.74 -4.38
CA ASN A 11 -1.73 15.51 -5.50
C ASN A 11 -2.22 14.63 -6.67
N ARG A 12 -2.76 13.46 -6.34
CA ARG A 12 -3.28 12.48 -7.29
C ARG A 12 -4.74 12.22 -6.99
N ASP A 13 -5.49 11.89 -8.03
CA ASP A 13 -6.82 11.33 -7.91
C ASP A 13 -6.76 9.96 -7.21
N THR A 14 -7.93 9.40 -6.91
CA THR A 14 -8.00 8.13 -6.18
C THR A 14 -7.48 6.96 -7.01
N ASN A 15 -7.65 6.96 -8.33
CA ASN A 15 -7.20 5.85 -9.18
C ASN A 15 -5.69 5.88 -9.35
N ALA A 16 -5.07 7.02 -9.67
CA ALA A 16 -3.62 7.09 -9.78
C ALA A 16 -2.94 6.84 -8.43
N ARG A 17 -3.54 7.25 -7.31
CA ARG A 17 -3.01 6.93 -5.97
C ARG A 17 -3.04 5.43 -5.70
N LYS A 18 -4.14 4.73 -6.02
CA LYS A 18 -4.24 3.27 -5.87
C LYS A 18 -3.21 2.56 -6.76
N ALA A 19 -3.06 2.98 -8.02
CA ALA A 19 -2.07 2.42 -8.93
C ALA A 19 -0.64 2.61 -8.41
N LEU A 20 -0.29 3.82 -7.94
CA LEU A 20 1.02 4.11 -7.35
C LEU A 20 1.32 3.19 -6.15
N MET A 21 0.37 3.02 -5.24
CA MET A 21 0.57 2.16 -4.06
C MET A 21 0.71 0.69 -4.45
N ARG A 22 -0.08 0.20 -5.42
CA ARG A 22 0.05 -1.18 -5.94
C ARG A 22 1.44 -1.45 -6.52
N ASN A 23 1.95 -0.54 -7.35
CA ASN A 23 3.26 -0.69 -7.95
C ASN A 23 4.36 -0.70 -6.88
N LEU A 24 4.30 0.22 -5.92
CA LEU A 24 5.27 0.25 -4.81
C LEU A 24 5.20 -1.00 -3.92
N CYS A 25 4.00 -1.52 -3.63
CA CYS A 25 3.84 -2.77 -2.88
C CYS A 25 4.50 -3.94 -3.63
N THR A 26 4.21 -4.06 -4.92
CA THR A 26 4.71 -5.13 -5.78
C THR A 26 6.25 -5.08 -5.83
N SER A 27 6.82 -3.91 -6.16
CA SER A 27 8.27 -3.75 -6.20
C SER A 27 8.92 -4.00 -4.84
N LEU A 28 8.30 -3.61 -3.72
CA LEU A 28 8.85 -3.89 -2.39
C LEU A 28 8.88 -5.39 -2.09
N LEU A 29 7.82 -6.13 -2.42
CA LEU A 29 7.74 -7.57 -2.17
C LEU A 29 8.68 -8.36 -3.09
N GLU A 30 8.85 -7.93 -4.33
CA GLU A 30 9.75 -8.57 -5.30
C GLU A 30 11.23 -8.34 -4.96
N SER A 31 11.61 -7.09 -4.64
CA SER A 31 13.01 -6.71 -4.43
C SER A 31 13.47 -6.76 -2.97
N GLY A 32 12.54 -6.88 -2.01
CA GLY A 32 12.81 -6.87 -0.56
C GLY A 32 13.17 -5.50 0.03
N ARG A 33 13.63 -4.54 -0.79
CA ARG A 33 13.91 -3.16 -0.38
C ARG A 33 13.79 -2.21 -1.56
N ILE A 34 13.09 -1.09 -1.37
CA ILE A 34 13.00 -0.01 -2.35
C ILE A 34 13.37 1.35 -1.75
N THR A 35 13.88 2.25 -2.57
CA THR A 35 14.11 3.65 -2.21
C THR A 35 12.98 4.51 -2.76
N THR A 36 12.33 5.29 -1.90
CA THR A 36 11.23 6.19 -2.28
C THR A 36 11.19 7.40 -1.35
N THR A 37 10.27 8.34 -1.59
CA THR A 37 10.12 9.49 -0.69
C THR A 37 9.56 9.07 0.66
N GLU A 38 10.00 9.72 1.73
CA GLU A 38 9.56 9.41 3.10
C GLU A 38 8.03 9.39 3.23
N ALA A 39 7.36 10.35 2.58
CA ALA A 39 5.91 10.43 2.55
C ALA A 39 5.24 9.21 1.90
N LYS A 40 5.80 8.69 0.81
CA LYS A 40 5.32 7.49 0.12
C LYS A 40 5.60 6.25 0.96
N ALA A 41 6.79 6.14 1.56
CA ALA A 41 7.17 5.02 2.41
C ALA A 41 6.24 4.88 3.63
N LYS A 42 5.95 6.01 4.32
CA LYS A 42 5.02 6.05 5.46
C LYS A 42 3.61 5.60 5.08
N GLU A 43 3.12 5.97 3.89
CA GLU A 43 1.81 5.54 3.41
C GLU A 43 1.82 4.06 2.98
N LEU A 44 2.89 3.63 2.29
CA LEU A 44 3.05 2.27 1.78
C LEU A 44 2.94 1.21 2.88
N ARG A 45 3.49 1.51 4.07
CA ARG A 45 3.41 0.64 5.25
C ARG A 45 1.98 0.16 5.54
N ARG A 46 1.00 1.07 5.51
CA ARG A 46 -0.42 0.75 5.78
C ARG A 46 -1.00 -0.22 4.75
N TRP A 47 -0.54 -0.16 3.51
CA TRP A 47 -1.01 -1.06 2.45
C TRP A 47 -0.36 -2.44 2.56
N VAL A 48 0.97 -2.46 2.71
CA VAL A 48 1.76 -3.70 2.78
C VAL A 48 1.41 -4.52 4.02
N GLU A 49 1.25 -3.90 5.19
CA GLU A 49 0.87 -4.61 6.42
C GLU A 49 -0.47 -5.33 6.27
N ARG A 50 -1.49 -4.68 5.70
CA ARG A 50 -2.81 -5.29 5.48
C ARG A 50 -2.75 -6.44 4.48
N LEU A 51 -1.91 -6.29 3.46
CA LEU A 51 -1.68 -7.32 2.44
C LEU A 51 -1.05 -8.56 3.08
N ILE A 52 0.00 -8.39 3.87
CA ILE A 52 0.68 -9.47 4.59
C ILE A 52 -0.27 -10.14 5.58
N THR A 53 -1.03 -9.36 6.36
CA THR A 53 -2.02 -9.92 7.29
C THR A 53 -3.05 -10.79 6.59
N THR A 54 -3.56 -10.35 5.44
CA THR A 54 -4.52 -11.14 4.65
C THR A 54 -3.86 -12.39 4.06
N ALA A 55 -2.63 -12.26 3.55
CA ALA A 55 -1.90 -13.38 2.94
C ALA A 55 -1.54 -14.50 3.94
N LYS A 56 -1.45 -14.18 5.24
CA LYS A 56 -1.17 -15.17 6.30
C LYS A 56 -2.28 -16.20 6.51
N ASP A 57 -3.53 -15.90 6.13
CA ASP A 57 -4.66 -16.83 6.29
C ASP A 57 -4.58 -18.03 5.32
N GLN A 58 -3.79 -17.91 4.24
CA GLN A 58 -3.45 -18.97 3.27
C GLN A 58 -4.62 -19.68 2.54
N ASP A 59 -5.86 -19.25 2.75
CA ASP A 59 -7.04 -19.82 2.10
C ASP A 59 -7.29 -19.25 0.67
N LEU A 60 -8.28 -19.82 -0.03
CA LEU A 60 -8.65 -19.37 -1.38
C LEU A 60 -9.24 -17.94 -1.38
N SER A 61 -9.93 -17.57 -0.31
CA SER A 61 -10.58 -16.27 -0.16
C SER A 61 -9.55 -15.14 -0.06
N ALA A 62 -8.51 -15.34 0.75
CA ALA A 62 -7.37 -14.46 0.93
C ALA A 62 -6.65 -14.24 -0.39
N ARG A 63 -6.36 -15.32 -1.14
CA ARG A 63 -5.71 -15.23 -2.46
C ARG A 63 -6.54 -14.44 -3.49
N ARG A 64 -7.87 -14.44 -3.37
CA ARG A 64 -8.77 -13.64 -4.24
C ARG A 64 -8.92 -12.19 -3.81
N ARG A 65 -8.64 -11.88 -2.53
CA ARG A 65 -8.76 -10.54 -1.94
C ARG A 65 -7.50 -9.69 -2.11
N VAL A 66 -6.34 -10.35 -2.17
CA VAL A 66 -5.02 -9.78 -2.48
C VAL A 66 -4.95 -9.37 -3.94
#